data_AF-A0A081JGB4-F1
#
_entry.id   AF-A0A081JGB4-F1
#
_cell.length_a   1.000
_cell.length_b   1.000
_cell.length_c   1.000
_cell.angle_alpha   90.00
_cell.angle_beta   90.00
_cell.angle_gamma   90.00
#
_symmetry.space_group_name_H-M   'P 1'
#
loop_
_entity.id
_entity.type
_entity.pdbx_description
1 polymer ?
#
loop_
_entity_poly.entity_id
_entity_poly.type
_entity_poly.pdbx_seq_one_letter_code
_entity_poly.pdbx_strand_id
1 'polypeptide(L)' 'MSKNIVYFISAIIFLAYGLLELKAIFIILGIVFGVIGVADYLNHKGK' A
#
# COMPACT_ATOMS: atom_id res chain seq x y z
N MET A 1 4.73 4.44 15.32
CA MET A 1 4.62 3.58 14.12
C MET A 1 5.41 4.22 13.00
N SER A 2 6.28 3.48 12.32
CA SER A 2 6.97 4.00 11.13
C SER A 2 5.94 4.26 10.03
N LYS A 3 6.04 5.38 9.30
CA LYS A 3 5.06 5.78 8.26
C LYS A 3 4.86 4.67 7.22
N ASN A 4 5.91 3.90 6.97
CA ASN A 4 6.00 2.76 6.07
C ASN A 4 5.00 1.65 6.42
N ILE A 5 4.80 1.38 7.72
CA ILE A 5 3.83 0.39 8.20
C ILE A 5 2.40 0.83 7.91
N VAL A 6 2.12 2.13 8.01
CA VAL A 6 0.79 2.68 7.72
C VAL A 6 0.48 2.52 6.23
N TYR A 7 1.43 2.84 5.35
CA TYR A 7 1.27 2.64 3.90
C TYR A 7 1.05 1.17 3.52
N PHE A 8 1.79 0.25 4.15
CA PHE A 8 1.61 -1.19 3.91
C PHE A 8 0.23 -1.70 4.38
N ILE A 9 -0.21 -1.29 5.57
CA ILE A 9 -1.53 -1.67 6.10
C ILE A 9 -2.64 -1.12 5.19
N SER A 10 -2.55 0.16 4.77
CA SER A 10 -3.51 0.76 3.85
C SER A 10 -3.53 0.06 2.48
N ALA A 11 -2.37 -0.31 1.94
CA ALA A 11 -2.28 -1.07 0.69
C ALA A 11 -2.99 -2.42 0.78
N ILE A 12 -2.76 -3.17 1.86
CA ILE A 12 -3.39 -4.47 2.09
C ILE A 12 -4.90 -4.34 2.23
N ILE A 13 -5.39 -3.34 2.97
CA ILE A 13 -6.84 -3.10 3.15
C ILE A 13 -7.50 -2.77 1.81
N PHE A 14 -6.90 -1.86 1.02
CA PHE A 14 -7.46 -1.48 -0.26
C PHE A 14 -7.39 -2.58 -1.32
N LEU A 15 -6.32 -3.38 -1.34
CA LEU A 15 -6.22 -4.56 -2.20
C LEU A 15 -7.23 -5.63 -1.81
N ALA A 16 -7.34 -5.97 -0.53
CA ALA A 16 -8.28 -6.98 -0.05
C ALA A 16 -9.72 -6.55 -0.34
N TYR A 17 -10.09 -5.31 -0.01
CA TYR A 17 -11.43 -4.77 -0.28
C TYR A 17 -11.72 -4.64 -1.78
N GLY A 18 -10.76 -4.14 -2.56
CA GLY A 18 -10.92 -4.01 -4.01
C GLY A 18 -11.06 -5.35 -4.72
N LEU A 19 -10.39 -6.39 -4.22
CA LEU A 19 -10.51 -7.76 -4.74
C LEU A 19 -11.86 -8.40 -4.36
N LEU A 20 -12.30 -8.23 -3.11
CA LEU A 20 -13.59 -8.73 -2.61
C LEU A 20 -14.78 -8.12 -3.35
N GLU A 21 -14.74 -6.82 -3.61
CA GLU A 21 -15.83 -6.07 -4.26
C GLU A 21 -15.68 -5.95 -5.78
N LEU A 22 -14.61 -6.52 -6.38
CA LEU A 22 -14.27 -6.37 -7.82
C LEU A 22 -14.24 -4.89 -8.28
N LYS A 23 -13.93 -3.97 -7.37
CA LYS A 23 -13.85 -2.53 -7.64
C LYS A 23 -12.44 -2.16 -8.03
N ALA A 24 -12.23 -2.01 -9.34
CA ALA A 24 -10.93 -1.65 -9.94
C ALA A 24 -10.27 -0.42 -9.28
N ILE A 25 -11.06 0.57 -8.86
CA ILE A 25 -10.59 1.80 -8.20
C ILE A 25 -9.80 1.49 -6.92
N PHE A 26 -10.31 0.58 -6.08
CA PHE A 26 -9.66 0.20 -4.83
C PHE A 26 -8.41 -0.65 -5.06
N ILE A 27 -8.41 -1.48 -6.10
CA ILE A 27 -7.22 -2.23 -6.53
C ILE A 27 -6.10 -1.27 -6.96
N ILE A 28 -6.43 -0.26 -7.78
CA ILE A 28 -5.47 0.76 -8.22
C ILE A 28 -4.91 1.53 -7.03
N LEU A 29 -5.77 1.98 -6.11
CA LEU A 29 -5.36 2.65 -4.87
C LEU A 29 -4.44 1.76 -4.03
N GLY A 30 -4.78 0.49 -3.86
CA GLY A 30 -3.96 -0.47 -3.11
C GLY A 30 -2.57 -0.68 -3.72
N ILE A 31 -2.48 -0.75 -5.06
CA ILE A 31 -1.20 -0.83 -5.77
C ILE A 31 -0.38 0.46 -5.56
N VAL A 32 -0.99 1.63 -5.70
CA VAL A 32 -0.31 2.93 -5.49
C VAL A 32 0.25 3.02 -4.07
N PHE A 33 -0.55 2.68 -3.06
CA PHE A 33 -0.08 2.64 -1.67
C PHE A 33 1.02 1.61 -1.44
N GLY A 34 0.96 0.46 -2.12
CA GLY A 34 2.01 -0.56 -2.08
C GLY A 34 3.34 -0.03 -2.63
N VAL A 35 3.32 0.64 -3.79
CA VAL A 35 4.51 1.25 -4.40
C VAL A 35 5.10 2.33 -3.49
N ILE A 36 4.28 3.20 -2.91
CA ILE A 36 4.73 4.24 -1.96
C ILE A 36 5.36 3.58 -0.72
N GLY A 37 4.72 2.56 -0.16
CA GLY A 37 5.22 1.84 1.01
C GLY A 37 6.58 1.17 0.76
N VAL A 38 6.75 0.54 -0.41
CA VAL A 38 8.03 -0.06 -0.83
C VAL A 38 9.09 1.01 -1.07
N ALA A 39 8.74 2.11 -1.74
CA ALA A 39 9.67 3.21 -1.99
C ALA A 39 10.16 3.85 -0.68
N ASP A 40 9.26 4.09 0.28
CA ASP A 40 9.63 4.63 1.59
C ASP A 40 10.47 3.63 2.40
N TYR A 41 10.15 2.33 2.34
CA TYR A 41 10.96 1.28 2.96
C TYR A 41 12.39 1.21 2.39
N LEU A 42 12.54 1.30 1.07
CA LEU A 42 13.85 1.33 0.42
C LEU A 42 14.63 2.61 0.77
N ASN A 43 13.96 3.77 0.84
CA ASN A 43 14.58 5.05 1.19
C ASN A 43 15.04 5.08 2.66
N HIS A 44 14.25 4.50 3.56
CA HIS A 44 14.62 4.37 4.98
C HIS A 44 15.73 3.34 5.24
N LYS A 45 15.83 2.28 4.43
CA LYS A 45 16.85 1.24 4.61
C LYS A 45 18.20 1.61 3.99
N GLY A 46 18.23 2.60 3.08
CA GLY A 46 19.44 3.11 2.44
C GLY A 46 20.20 4.18 3.24
N LYS A 47 19.77 4.51 4.46
CA LYS A 47 20.43 5.43 5.38
C LYS A 47 20.97 4.72 6.61
#